data_AF-A0A966CIW8-F1
#
_entry.id   AF-A0A966CIW8-F1
#
_cell.length_a   1.000
_cell.length_b   1.000
_cell.length_c   1.000
_cell.angle_alpha   90.00
_cell.angle_beta   90.00
_cell.angle_gamma   90.00
#
_symmetry.space_group_name_H-M   'P 1'
#
loop_
_entity.id
_entity.type
_entity.pdbx_description
1 polymer ?
#
loop_
_entity_poly.entity_id
_entity_poly.type
_entity_poly.pdbx_seq_one_letter_code
_entity_poly.pdbx_strand_id
1 'polypeptide(L)' 'AEALWLQAVPFALAHIGKPEVETLSTIFGGFAFGWVAWRTKSFIYPLLIHWFVASFTILVAAGVL' A
#
# COMPACT_ATOMS: atom_id res chain seq x y z
N ALA A 1 -5.78 4.96 -17.22
CA ALA A 1 -5.28 4.47 -15.91
C ALA A 1 -4.64 5.59 -15.07
N GLU A 2 -4.77 6.84 -15.52
CA GLU A 2 -4.03 8.01 -15.08
C GLU A 2 -4.46 8.43 -13.67
N ALA A 3 -5.76 8.30 -13.36
CA ALA A 3 -6.30 8.54 -12.03
C ALA A 3 -5.72 7.59 -10.96
N LEU A 4 -5.40 6.34 -11.33
CA LEU A 4 -4.81 5.37 -10.40
C LEU A 4 -3.35 5.72 -10.07
N TRP A 5 -2.61 6.21 -11.06
CA TRP A 5 -1.26 6.73 -10.86
C TRP A 5 -1.28 8.04 -10.05
N LEU A 6 -2.22 8.93 -10.34
CA LEU A 6 -2.35 10.20 -9.61
C LEU A 6 -2.64 9.98 -8.12
N GLN A 7 -3.55 9.06 -7.77
CA GLN A 7 -3.80 8.76 -6.35
C GLN A 7 -2.67 7.99 -5.66
N ALA A 8 -1.79 7.32 -6.42
CA ALA A 8 -0.61 6.67 -5.85
C ALA A 8 0.41 7.68 -5.33
N VAL A 9 0.38 8.94 -5.81
CA VAL A 9 1.28 10.01 -5.36
C VAL A 9 1.11 10.34 -3.88
N PRO A 10 -0.08 10.77 -3.38
CA PRO A 10 -0.26 11.02 -1.95
C PRO A 10 -0.02 9.78 -1.09
N PHE A 11 -0.31 8.58 -1.62
CA PHE A 11 0.00 7.33 -0.94
C PHE A 11 1.51 7.15 -0.75
N ALA A 12 2.32 7.37 -1.78
CA ALA A 12 3.78 7.27 -1.67
C ALA A 12 4.39 8.35 -0.77
N LEU A 13 3.87 9.58 -0.86
CA LEU A 13 4.31 10.69 0.00
C LEU A 13 4.04 10.42 1.48
N ALA A 14 2.95 9.72 1.81
CA ALA A 14 2.63 9.33 3.20
C ALA A 14 3.64 8.35 3.81
N HIS A 15 4.52 7.73 3.00
CA HIS A 15 5.55 6.79 3.44
C HIS A 15 6.95 7.43 3.50
N ILE A 16 7.08 8.74 3.37
CA ILE A 16 8.37 9.43 3.57
C ILE A 16 8.83 9.24 5.02
N GLY A 17 10.11 8.87 5.20
CA GLY A 17 10.70 8.56 6.50
C GLY A 17 10.59 7.09 6.93
N LYS A 18 9.96 6.25 6.10
CA LYS A 18 9.98 4.79 6.22
C LYS A 18 11.21 4.20 5.52
N PRO A 19 11.52 2.90 5.73
CA PRO A 19 12.58 2.22 4.98
C PRO A 19 12.40 2.40 3.46
N GLU A 20 13.49 2.60 2.73
CA GLU A 20 13.46 2.91 1.29
C GLU A 20 12.69 1.87 0.47
N VAL A 21 12.83 0.59 0.82
CA VAL A 21 12.08 -0.52 0.19
C VAL A 21 10.57 -0.32 0.35
N GLU A 22 10.10 0.07 1.54
CA GLU A 22 8.68 0.35 1.80
C GLU A 22 8.24 1.54 0.95
N THR A 23 8.94 2.68 1.05
CA THR A 23 8.60 3.92 0.34
C THR A 23 8.59 3.73 -1.18
N LEU A 24 9.61 3.12 -1.78
CA LEU A 24 9.68 2.91 -3.23
C LEU A 24 8.61 1.92 -3.72
N SER A 25 8.33 0.87 -2.93
CA SER A 25 7.29 -0.10 -3.29
C SER A 25 5.89 0.52 -3.33
N THR A 26 5.63 1.57 -2.54
CA THR A 26 4.31 2.22 -2.47
C THR A 26 3.93 2.97 -3.75
N ILE A 27 4.86 3.27 -4.66
CA ILE A 27 4.54 3.83 -5.99
C ILE A 27 3.65 2.85 -6.77
N PHE A 28 4.05 1.58 -6.79
CA PHE A 28 3.30 0.51 -7.44
C PHE A 28 2.18 -0.04 -6.53
N GLY A 29 2.44 -0.13 -5.23
CA GLY A 29 1.45 -0.56 -4.23
C GLY A 29 0.23 0.35 -4.19
N GLY A 30 0.44 1.67 -4.25
CA GLY A 30 -0.62 2.66 -4.34
C GLY A 30 -1.49 2.45 -5.57
N PHE A 31 -0.88 2.27 -6.75
CA PHE A 31 -1.61 1.94 -7.98
C PHE A 31 -2.44 0.66 -7.82
N ALA A 32 -1.82 -0.42 -7.30
CA ALA A 32 -2.49 -1.70 -7.10
C ALA A 32 -3.68 -1.58 -6.15
N PHE A 33 -3.56 -0.86 -5.05
CA PHE A 33 -4.65 -0.64 -4.10
C PHE A 33 -5.77 0.21 -4.70
N GLY A 34 -5.44 1.25 -5.44
CA GLY A 34 -6.41 2.03 -6.20
C GLY A 34 -7.14 1.17 -7.24
N TRP A 35 -6.42 0.28 -7.93
CA TRP A 35 -7.00 -0.65 -8.90
C TRP A 35 -7.96 -1.64 -8.22
N VAL A 36 -7.58 -2.22 -7.09
CA VAL A 36 -8.47 -3.11 -6.31
C VAL A 36 -9.71 -2.35 -5.84
N ALA A 37 -9.57 -1.15 -5.27
CA ALA A 37 -10.71 -0.30 -4.89
C ALA A 37 -11.65 -0.05 -6.08
N TRP A 38 -11.09 0.28 -7.25
CA TRP A 38 -11.88 0.58 -8.44
C TRP A 38 -12.62 -0.64 -8.99
N ARG A 39 -11.97 -1.81 -9.00
CA ARG A 39 -12.56 -3.06 -9.48
C ARG A 39 -13.63 -3.60 -8.54
N THR A 40 -13.42 -3.46 -7.24
CA THR A 40 -14.34 -3.95 -6.21
C THR A 40 -15.39 -2.94 -5.78
N LYS A 41 -15.26 -1.67 -6.21
CA LYS A 41 -16.09 -0.54 -5.77
C LYS A 41 -16.09 -0.36 -4.24
N SER A 42 -15.01 -0.74 -3.58
CA SER A 42 -14.92 -0.73 -2.12
C SER A 42 -13.50 -0.48 -1.64
N PHE A 43 -13.37 0.39 -0.64
CA PHE A 43 -12.09 0.66 0.02
C PHE A 43 -11.71 -0.44 1.03
N ILE A 44 -12.65 -1.32 1.41
CA ILE A 44 -12.42 -2.36 2.43
C ILE A 44 -11.37 -3.38 1.96
N TYR A 45 -11.37 -3.74 0.68
CA TYR A 45 -10.38 -4.70 0.16
C TYR A 45 -8.94 -4.18 0.23
N PRO A 46 -8.60 -2.98 -0.30
CA PRO A 46 -7.25 -2.45 -0.12
C PRO A 46 -6.93 -2.13 1.35
N LEU A 47 -7.90 -1.77 2.18
CA LEU A 47 -7.69 -1.63 3.62
C LEU A 47 -7.22 -2.95 4.25
N LEU A 48 -7.91 -4.06 3.98
CA LEU A 48 -7.54 -5.38 4.52
C LEU A 48 -6.20 -5.87 3.98
N ILE A 49 -5.92 -5.64 2.69
CA ILE A 49 -4.61 -5.98 2.09
C ILE A 49 -3.50 -5.15 2.74
N HIS A 50 -3.70 -3.84 2.90
CA HIS A 50 -2.73 -2.96 3.54
C HIS A 50 -2.50 -3.33 5.02
N TRP A 51 -3.58 -3.63 5.75
CA TRP A 51 -3.50 -4.12 7.12
C TRP A 51 -2.68 -5.40 7.20
N PHE A 52 -2.96 -6.37 6.32
CA PHE A 52 -2.20 -7.61 6.24
C PHE A 52 -0.72 -7.34 5.98
N VAL A 53 -0.37 -6.55 4.95
CA VAL A 53 1.03 -6.23 4.62
C VAL A 53 1.74 -5.56 5.80
N ALA A 54 1.13 -4.57 6.44
CA ALA A 54 1.69 -3.88 7.59
C ALA A 54 1.91 -4.84 8.78
N SER A 55 0.87 -5.55 9.18
CA SER A 55 0.92 -6.48 10.32
C SER A 55 1.89 -7.64 10.08
N PHE A 56 1.88 -8.24 8.89
CA PHE A 56 2.81 -9.29 8.49
C PHE A 56 4.26 -8.80 8.52
N THR A 57 4.53 -7.64 7.93
CA THR A 57 5.89 -7.05 7.91
C THR A 57 6.40 -6.81 9.34
N ILE A 58 5.54 -6.29 10.23
CA ILE A 58 5.88 -6.07 11.63
C ILE A 58 6.20 -7.40 12.34
N LEU A 59 5.38 -8.44 12.16
CA LEU A 59 5.59 -9.72 12.83
C LEU A 59 6.87 -10.41 12.37
N VAL A 60 7.15 -10.40 11.07
CA VAL A 60 8.40 -10.94 10.50
C VAL A 60 9.61 -10.13 10.98
N ALA A 61 9.54 -8.79 10.95
CA ALA A 61 10.62 -7.93 11.42
C ALA A 61 10.88 -8.08 12.93
N ALA A 62 9.85 -8.41 13.71
CA ALA A 62 9.95 -8.69 15.14
C ALA A 62 10.42 -10.12 15.46
N GLY A 63 10.59 -10.99 14.45
CA GLY A 63 10.98 -12.40 14.64
C GLY A 63 9.90 -13.26 15.32
N VAL A 64 8.63 -12.84 15.24
CA VAL A 64 7.48 -13.57 15.80
C VAL A 64 6.97 -14.65 14.83
N LEU A 65 7.25 -14.47 13.54
CA LEU A 65 7.02 -15.42 12.44
C LEU A 65 8.36 -15.69 11.74
#